data_AF-A0A1Q7AYV4-F1
#
_entry.id   AF-A0A1Q7AYV4-F1
#
_cell.length_a   1.000
_cell.length_b   1.000
_cell.length_c   1.000
_cell.angle_alpha   90.00
_cell.angle_beta   90.00
_cell.angle_gamma   90.00
#
_symmetry.space_group_name_H-M   'P 1'
#
loop_
_entity.id
_entity.type
_entity.pdbx_description
1 polymer ?
#
loop_
_entity_poly.entity_id
_entity_poly.type
_entity_poly.pdbx_seq_one_letter_code
_entity_poly.pdbx_strand_id
1 'polypeptide(L)'
;MRNLAVLAGLGIGLVVAATLLGGKPAAIGGGVALLAQLWAVALLRPRMRAPNPEFMARWLGGMGIRLLGVGVVLIVSATLPALLGYLGVLLPLLFLETRFLR
;
A
#
# COMPACT_ATOMS: atom_id res chain seq x y z
N MET A 1 -6.42 -11.37 -11.05
CA MET A 1 -6.35 -10.19 -11.93
C MET A 1 -7.46 -9.20 -11.57
N ARG A 2 -8.74 -9.59 -11.66
CA ARG A 2 -9.89 -8.72 -11.31
C ARG A 2 -9.79 -8.05 -9.92
N ASN A 3 -9.45 -8.82 -8.88
CA ASN A 3 -9.31 -8.28 -7.50
C ASN A 3 -8.18 -7.26 -7.36
N LEU A 4 -7.06 -7.44 -8.07
CA LEU A 4 -5.95 -6.49 -8.06
C LEU A 4 -6.32 -5.19 -8.80
N ALA A 5 -7.08 -5.30 -9.89
CA ALA A 5 -7.57 -4.14 -10.63
C ALA A 5 -8.54 -3.29 -9.78
N VAL A 6 -9.42 -3.94 -9.01
CA VAL A 6 -10.31 -3.23 -8.07
C VAL A 6 -9.51 -2.56 -6.95
N LEU A 7 -8.55 -3.27 -6.34
CA LEU A 7 -7.67 -2.68 -5.32
C LEU A 7 -6.90 -1.47 -5.86
N ALA A 8 -6.36 -1.58 -7.09
CA ALA A 8 -5.68 -0.49 -7.77
C ALA A 8 -6.63 0.69 -8.02
N GLY A 9 -7.86 0.44 -8.50
CA GLY A 9 -8.87 1.48 -8.74
C GLY A 9 -9.26 2.23 -7.45
N LEU A 10 -9.52 1.49 -6.37
CA LEU A 10 -9.80 2.09 -5.05
C LEU A 10 -8.59 2.88 -4.54
N GLY A 11 -7.38 2.34 -4.70
CA GLY A 11 -6.14 3.00 -4.36
C GLY A 11 -5.95 4.31 -5.11
N ILE A 12 -6.19 4.34 -6.43
CA ILE A 12 -6.13 5.56 -7.24
C ILE A 12 -7.14 6.59 -6.71
N GLY A 13 -8.37 6.19 -6.40
CA GLY A 13 -9.37 7.07 -5.82
C GLY A 13 -8.91 7.71 -4.50
N LEU A 14 -8.28 6.92 -3.62
CA LEU A 14 -7.72 7.42 -2.36
C LEU A 14 -6.54 8.38 -2.59
N VAL A 15 -5.67 8.09 -3.56
CA VAL A 15 -4.55 8.99 -3.93
C VAL A 15 -5.08 10.33 -4.45
N VAL A 16 -6.11 10.30 -5.29
CA VAL A 16 -6.77 11.52 -5.77
C VAL A 16 -7.34 12.31 -4.59
N ALA A 17 -8.08 11.67 -3.70
CA ALA A 17 -8.63 12.33 -2.51
C ALA A 17 -7.53 12.95 -1.62
N ALA A 18 -6.44 12.22 -1.36
CA ALA A 18 -5.30 12.73 -0.61
C ALA A 18 -4.63 13.93 -1.31
N THR A 19 -4.51 13.87 -2.65
CA THR A 19 -3.94 14.95 -3.47
C THR A 19 -4.79 16.22 -3.40
N LEU A 20 -6.12 16.08 -3.40
CA LEU A 20 -7.03 17.22 -3.28
C LEU A 20 -6.93 17.91 -1.90
N LEU A 21 -6.59 17.16 -0.85
CA LEU A 21 -6.49 17.68 0.52
C LEU A 21 -5.09 18.23 0.86
N GLY A 22 -4.03 17.58 0.36
CA GLY A 22 -2.64 17.85 0.77
C GLY A 22 -1.69 18.18 -0.38
N GLY A 23 -2.20 18.35 -1.60
CA GLY A 23 -1.45 18.74 -2.79
C GLY A 23 -0.44 17.70 -3.26
N LYS A 24 0.59 18.18 -3.97
CA LYS A 24 1.65 17.34 -4.55
C LYS A 24 2.36 16.44 -3.52
N PRO A 25 2.71 16.91 -2.30
CA PRO A 25 3.36 16.03 -1.34
C PRO A 25 2.47 14.85 -0.91
N ALA A 26 1.17 15.08 -0.70
CA ALA A 26 0.22 14.01 -0.40
C ALA A 26 0.05 13.03 -1.58
N ALA A 27 0.12 13.52 -2.82
CA ALA A 27 0.13 12.68 -4.02
C ALA A 27 1.33 11.72 -4.03
N ILE A 28 2.52 12.21 -3.69
CA ILE A 28 3.74 11.39 -3.59
C ILE A 28 3.56 10.31 -2.53
N GLY A 29 3.15 10.70 -1.32
CA GLY A 29 2.93 9.78 -0.22
C GLY A 29 1.91 8.69 -0.55
N GLY A 30 0.74 9.11 -1.03
CA GLY A 30 -0.33 8.20 -1.43
C GLY A 30 0.07 7.27 -2.57
N GLY A 31 0.77 7.80 -3.58
CA GLY A 31 1.26 7.00 -4.70
C GLY A 31 2.24 5.92 -4.27
N VAL A 32 3.18 6.25 -3.38
CA VAL A 32 4.12 5.27 -2.80
C VAL A 32 3.37 4.21 -1.99
N ALA A 33 2.38 4.60 -1.18
CA ALA A 33 1.55 3.66 -0.43
C ALA A 33 0.80 2.68 -1.35
N LEU A 34 0.20 3.18 -2.44
CA LEU A 34 -0.48 2.36 -3.42
C LEU A 34 0.45 1.33 -4.05
N LEU A 35 1.62 1.76 -4.52
CA LEU A 35 2.62 0.86 -5.12
C LEU A 35 3.09 -0.19 -4.10
N ALA A 36 3.45 0.22 -2.88
CA ALA A 36 3.88 -0.67 -1.82
C ALA A 36 2.80 -1.73 -1.52
N GLN A 37 1.54 -1.33 -1.45
CA GLN A 37 0.43 -2.23 -1.19
C GLN A 37 0.21 -3.23 -2.33
N LEU A 38 0.26 -2.78 -3.59
CA LEU A 38 0.11 -3.68 -4.75
C LEU A 38 1.23 -4.73 -4.79
N TRP A 39 2.46 -4.32 -4.51
CA TRP A 39 3.61 -5.24 -4.42
C TRP A 39 3.48 -6.20 -3.24
N ALA A 40 3.04 -5.74 -2.07
CA ALA A 40 2.81 -6.60 -0.91
C ALA A 40 1.74 -7.66 -1.20
N VAL A 41 0.63 -7.28 -1.84
CA VAL A 41 -0.41 -8.25 -2.24
C VAL A 41 0.10 -9.20 -3.31
N ALA A 42 0.85 -8.72 -4.30
CA ALA A 42 1.45 -9.58 -5.33
C ALA A 42 2.41 -10.63 -4.72
N LEU A 43 3.17 -10.24 -3.68
CA LEU A 43 4.05 -11.14 -2.94
C LEU A 43 3.27 -12.20 -2.13
N LEU A 44 2.20 -11.78 -1.44
CA LEU A 44 1.45 -12.63 -0.51
C LEU A 44 0.48 -13.59 -1.22
N ARG A 45 -0.22 -13.11 -2.25
CA ARG A 45 -1.33 -13.79 -2.93
C ARG A 45 -1.03 -15.23 -3.39
N PRO A 46 0.14 -15.58 -3.96
CA PRO A 46 0.39 -16.93 -4.46
C PRO A 46 0.46 -18.03 -3.39
N ARG A 47 0.67 -17.67 -2.12
CA ARG A 47 0.96 -18.63 -1.02
C ARG A 47 0.06 -18.42 0.20
N MET A 48 -1.15 -17.97 -0.04
CA MET A 48 -2.14 -17.78 1.03
C MET A 48 -2.59 -19.06 1.75
N ARG A 49 -2.42 -20.22 1.10
CA ARG A 49 -2.74 -21.54 1.68
C ARG A 49 -1.48 -22.36 1.99
N ALA A 50 -0.32 -21.71 1.96
CA ALA A 50 0.94 -22.37 2.25
C ALA A 50 1.05 -22.71 3.74
N PRO A 51 1.94 -23.66 4.12
CA PRO A 51 2.29 -23.88 5.52
C PRO A 51 2.68 -22.58 6.21
N ASN A 52 2.33 -22.46 7.49
CA ASN A 52 2.51 -21.25 8.28
C ASN A 52 3.88 -20.55 8.13
N PRO A 53 5.05 -21.25 8.14
CA PRO A 53 6.34 -20.56 7.97
C PRO A 53 6.51 -19.89 6.60
N GLU A 54 6.03 -20.50 5.52
CA GLU A 54 6.11 -19.91 4.18
C GLU A 54 5.18 -18.71 4.02
N PHE A 55 3.99 -18.81 4.60
CA PHE A 55 3.04 -17.70 4.65
C PHE A 55 3.62 -16.53 5.45
N MET A 56 4.17 -16.80 6.63
CA MET A 56 4.81 -15.80 7.49
C MET A 56 5.98 -15.10 6.82
N ALA A 57 6.84 -15.83 6.10
CA ALA A 57 7.96 -15.22 5.37
C ALA A 57 7.48 -14.18 4.34
N ARG A 58 6.42 -14.49 3.59
CA ARG A 58 5.83 -13.56 2.60
C ARG A 58 5.06 -12.42 3.24
N TRP A 59 4.37 -12.69 4.34
CA TRP A 59 3.69 -11.67 5.12
C TRP A 59 4.69 -10.65 5.69
N LEU A 60 5.80 -11.13 6.28
CA LEU A 60 6.91 -10.29 6.73
C LEU A 60 7.53 -9.52 5.57
N GLY A 61 7.71 -10.16 4.40
CA GLY A 61 8.15 -9.46 3.19
C GLY A 61 7.21 -8.32 2.79
N GLY A 62 5.88 -8.53 2.89
CA GLY A 62 4.88 -7.49 2.67
C GLY A 62 4.97 -6.34 3.67
N MET A 63 5.24 -6.63 4.95
CA MET A 63 5.51 -5.61 5.97
C MET A 63 6.79 -4.83 5.65
N GLY A 64 7.84 -5.53 5.22
CA GLY A 64 9.09 -4.91 4.77
C GLY A 64 8.89 -3.95 3.60
N ILE A 65 8.13 -4.33 2.57
CA ILE A 65 7.81 -3.46 1.42
C ILE A 65 7.11 -2.17 1.89
N ARG A 66 6.18 -2.26 2.84
CA ARG A 66 5.48 -1.09 3.38
C ARG A 66 6.46 -0.18 4.13
N LEU A 67 7.28 -0.73 5.02
CA LEU A 67 8.30 0.05 5.72
C LEU A 67 9.29 0.72 4.77
N LEU A 68 9.72 0.04 3.71
CA LEU A 68 10.54 0.65 2.66
C LEU A 68 9.83 1.82 1.98
N GLY A 69 8.52 1.70 1.75
CA GLY A 69 7.69 2.80 1.26
C GLY A 69 7.74 4.04 2.14
N VAL A 70 7.73 3.88 3.47
CA VAL A 70 7.94 5.02 4.40
C VAL A 70 9.31 5.65 4.18
N GLY A 71 10.37 4.83 4.07
CA GLY A 71 11.71 5.30 3.76
C GLY A 71 11.78 6.12 2.46
N VAL A 72 11.11 5.66 1.40
CA VAL A 72 11.01 6.38 0.12
C VAL A 72 10.33 7.74 0.30
N VAL A 73 9.21 7.81 1.04
CA VAL A 73 8.51 9.07 1.30
C VAL A 73 9.39 10.05 2.08
N LEU A 74 10.13 9.56 3.07
CA LEU A 74 11.06 10.37 3.85
C LEU A 74 12.23 10.89 3.01
N ILE A 75 12.75 10.11 2.06
CA ILE A 75 13.84 10.55 1.18
C ILE A 75 13.35 11.57 0.14
N VAL A 76 12.16 11.35 -0.44
CA VAL A 76 11.67 12.13 -1.59
C VAL A 76 11.00 13.44 -1.19
N SER A 77 10.30 13.46 -0.05
CA SER A 77 9.54 14.64 0.38
C SER A 77 9.79 15.04 1.83
N ALA A 78 9.88 14.09 2.76
CA ALA A 78 10.04 14.37 4.20
C ALA A 78 9.00 15.34 4.81
N THR A 79 7.81 15.49 4.19
CA THR A 79 6.79 16.44 4.66
C THR A 79 5.62 15.74 5.35
N LEU A 80 4.97 16.46 6.27
CA LEU A 80 3.77 15.97 6.94
C LEU A 80 2.64 15.59 5.96
N PRO A 81 2.30 16.39 4.93
CA PRO A 81 1.25 15.99 3.98
C PRO A 81 1.62 14.73 3.19
N ALA A 82 2.91 14.50 2.89
CA ALA A 82 3.34 13.27 2.25
C ALA A 82 3.18 12.05 3.18
N LEU A 83 3.57 12.17 4.46
CA LEU A 83 3.37 11.10 5.43
C LEU A 83 1.89 10.80 5.66
N LEU A 84 1.05 11.83 5.76
CA LEU A 84 -0.40 11.68 5.90
C LEU A 84 -1.04 11.09 4.64
N GLY A 85 -0.58 11.49 3.44
CA GLY A 85 -1.00 10.88 2.18
C GLY A 85 -0.65 9.39 2.11
N TYR A 86 0.54 9.02 2.57
CA TYR A 86 0.97 7.62 2.66
C TYR A 86 0.07 6.82 3.61
N LEU A 87 -0.13 7.29 4.84
CA LEU A 87 -0.96 6.60 5.84
C LEU A 87 -2.44 6.57 5.44
N GLY A 88 -2.97 7.69 4.94
CA GLY A 88 -4.36 7.83 4.52
C GLY A 88 -4.74 6.95 3.34
N VAL A 89 -3.78 6.57 2.49
CA VAL A 89 -3.99 5.60 1.41
C VAL A 89 -3.71 4.17 1.89
N LEU A 90 -2.63 3.94 2.64
CA LEU A 90 -2.23 2.60 3.05
C LEU A 90 -3.25 1.95 4.01
N LEU A 91 -3.72 2.68 5.02
CA LEU A 91 -4.57 2.12 6.06
C LEU A 91 -5.90 1.59 5.50
N PRO A 92 -6.67 2.33 4.69
CA PRO A 92 -7.88 1.78 4.09
C PRO A 92 -7.61 0.56 3.20
N LEU A 93 -6.51 0.58 2.43
CA LEU A 93 -6.16 -0.55 1.56
C LEU A 93 -5.76 -1.80 2.35
N LEU A 94 -5.12 -1.66 3.51
CA LEU A 94 -4.84 -2.78 4.44
C LEU A 94 -6.14 -3.42 4.96
N PHE A 95 -7.13 -2.62 5.35
CA PHE A 95 -8.44 -3.15 5.78
C PHE A 95 -9.15 -3.88 4.63
N LEU A 96 -9.09 -3.32 3.43
CA LEU A 96 -9.68 -3.92 2.24
C LEU A 96 -8.94 -5.17 1.77
N GLU A 97 -7.63 -5.29 2.04
CA GLU A 97 -6.79 -6.42 1.65
C GLU A 97 -7.41 -7.75 2.09
N THR A 98 -7.92 -7.83 3.32
CA THR A 98 -8.56 -9.04 3.86
C THR A 98 -9.73 -9.55 3.03
N ARG A 99 -10.44 -8.64 2.31
CA ARG A 99 -11.55 -8.99 1.42
C ARG A 99 -11.08 -9.47 0.05
N PHE A 100 -9.91 -9.01 -0.41
CA PHE A 100 -9.35 -9.37 -1.72
C PHE A 100 -8.43 -10.61 -1.68
N LEU A 101 -8.00 -10.99 -0.49
CA LEU A 101 -7.23 -12.19 -0.20
C LEU A 101 -8.13 -13.44 -0.05
N ARG A 102 -9.42 -13.30 0.28
CA ARG A 102 -10.39 -14.42 0.23
C ARG A 102 -10.76 -14.78 -1.21
#